data_AF-A0A838KTX0-F1
#
_entry.id   AF-A0A838KTX0-F1
#
_cell.length_a   1.000
_cell.length_b   1.000
_cell.length_c   1.000
_cell.angle_alpha   90.00
_cell.angle_beta   90.00
_cell.angle_gamma   90.00
#
_symmetry.space_group_name_H-M   'P 1'
#
loop_
_entity.id
_entity.type
_entity.pdbx_description
1 polymer ?
#
loop_
_entity_poly.entity_id
_entity_poly.type
_entity_poly.pdbx_seq_one_letter_code
_entity_poly.pdbx_strand_id
1 'polypeptide(L)'
;MASGNRSGSRTSQGVRLGLRENLGQFSLLALVNAFVGGMVGLERTVVPLIGSEQFGLVLRTSIFSFIVTFGLIKALSNLFAGGLADRFGRKKVLVAGWVVGVPVPFMIMYAPSWEWIVAANALLG
;
A
#
# COMPACT_ATOMS: atom_id res chain seq x y z
N MET A 1 -5.37 33.46 57.63
CA MET A 1 -6.08 32.77 56.53
C MET A 1 -5.13 32.64 55.35
N ALA A 2 -4.42 31.52 55.24
CA ALA A 2 -3.53 31.23 54.11
C ALA A 2 -4.18 30.14 53.26
N SER A 3 -4.72 30.50 52.10
CA SER A 3 -5.33 29.54 51.16
C SER A 3 -4.23 28.94 50.29
N GLY A 4 -4.02 27.63 50.48
CA GLY A 4 -2.98 26.83 49.85
C GLY A 4 -3.10 26.74 48.32
N ASN A 5 -1.92 26.76 47.71
CA ASN A 5 -1.62 26.60 46.29
C ASN A 5 -2.01 25.19 45.80
N ARG A 6 -3.00 25.06 44.92
CA ARG A 6 -3.31 23.79 44.23
C ARG A 6 -2.42 23.64 43.00
N SER A 7 -1.18 23.19 43.20
CA SER A 7 -0.35 22.67 42.11
C SER A 7 -0.86 21.30 41.68
N GLY A 8 -1.79 21.29 40.73
CA GLY A 8 -2.19 20.07 40.01
C GLY A 8 -1.01 19.54 39.20
N SER A 9 -0.26 18.60 39.78
CA SER A 9 0.74 17.82 39.07
C SER A 9 0.04 16.92 38.04
N ARG A 10 -0.06 17.40 36.80
CA ARG A 10 -0.31 16.53 35.65
C ARG A 10 0.89 15.60 35.55
N THR A 11 0.77 14.42 36.14
CA THR A 11 1.68 13.30 35.90
C THR A 11 1.62 13.00 34.41
N SER A 12 2.62 13.48 33.68
CA SER A 12 2.91 13.04 32.32
C SER A 12 3.12 11.53 32.38
N GLN A 13 2.06 10.74 32.16
CA GLN A 13 2.19 9.32 31.88
C GLN A 13 3.10 9.24 30.66
N GLY A 14 4.37 8.90 30.89
CA GLY A 14 5.38 8.83 29.84
C GLY A 14 4.85 7.95 28.72
N VAL A 15 4.76 8.50 27.52
CA VAL A 15 4.39 7.77 26.32
C VAL A 15 5.39 6.62 26.19
N ARG A 16 4.98 5.40 26.54
CA ARG A 16 5.78 4.20 26.30
C ARG A 16 5.85 4.00 24.79
N LEU A 17 6.97 4.40 24.20
CA LEU A 17 7.22 4.29 22.76
C LEU A 17 7.35 2.80 22.40
N GLY A 18 6.26 2.20 21.92
CA GLY A 18 6.19 0.78 21.54
C GLY A 18 7.11 0.36 20.37
N LEU A 19 7.84 1.31 19.78
CA LEU A 19 8.81 1.04 18.70
C LEU A 19 9.98 0.19 19.21
N ARG A 20 10.51 0.48 20.42
CA ARG A 20 11.65 -0.25 21.01
C ARG A 20 11.28 -1.68 21.40
N GLU A 21 10.12 -1.87 22.03
CA GLU A 21 9.58 -3.20 22.37
C GLU A 21 9.32 -4.08 21.13
N ASN A 22 8.92 -3.48 20.00
CA ASN A 22 8.50 -4.20 18.79
C ASN A 22 9.46 -3.99 17.61
N LEU A 23 10.74 -3.68 17.87
CA LEU A 23 11.73 -3.40 16.82
C LEU A 23 11.78 -4.49 15.74
N GLY A 24 11.66 -5.76 16.12
CA GLY A 24 11.63 -6.88 15.16
C GLY A 24 10.43 -6.82 14.21
N GLN A 25 9.22 -6.63 14.76
CA GLN A 25 8.00 -6.51 13.94
C GLN A 25 8.00 -5.23 13.11
N PHE A 26 8.46 -4.12 13.68
CA PHE A 26 8.62 -2.86 12.97
C PHE A 26 9.61 -2.98 11.81
N SER A 27 10.78 -3.58 12.04
CA SER A 27 11.80 -3.77 11.01
C SER A 27 11.32 -4.71 9.91
N LEU A 28 10.60 -5.78 10.27
CA LEU A 28 9.98 -6.68 9.29
C LEU A 28 8.93 -5.94 8.45
N LEU A 29 8.06 -5.16 9.07
CA LEU A 29 7.06 -4.36 8.37
C LEU A 29 7.71 -3.31 7.47
N ALA A 30 8.75 -2.63 7.95
CA ALA A 30 9.49 -1.63 7.18
C ALA A 30 10.18 -2.28 5.98
N LEU A 31 10.82 -3.44 6.17
CA LEU A 31 11.48 -4.19 5.11
C LEU A 31 10.48 -4.65 4.04
N VAL A 32 9.35 -5.23 4.45
CA VAL A 32 8.29 -5.63 3.52
C VAL A 32 7.75 -4.44 2.76
N ASN A 33 7.45 -3.32 3.42
CA ASN A 33 7.00 -2.10 2.75
C ASN A 33 8.05 -1.53 1.79
N ALA A 34 9.34 -1.63 2.12
CA ALA A 34 10.42 -1.20 1.25
C ALA A 34 10.50 -2.07 -0.02
N PHE A 35 10.42 -3.40 0.11
CA PHE A 35 10.41 -4.31 -1.04
C PHE A 35 9.16 -4.12 -1.90
N VAL A 36 7.98 -4.06 -1.30
CA VAL A 36 6.72 -3.83 -2.02
C VAL A 36 6.75 -2.48 -2.72
N GLY A 37 7.17 -1.41 -2.03
CA GLY A 37 7.30 -0.08 -2.61
C GLY A 37 8.32 -0.02 -3.76
N GLY A 38 9.46 -0.69 -3.60
CA GLY A 38 10.48 -0.80 -4.64
C GLY A 38 9.97 -1.55 -5.88
N MET A 39 9.30 -2.68 -5.68
CA MET A 39 8.72 -3.49 -6.76
C MET A 39 7.63 -2.71 -7.53
N VAL A 40 6.68 -2.09 -6.84
CA VAL A 40 5.63 -1.25 -7.45
C VAL A 40 6.25 -0.02 -8.14
N GLY A 41 7.34 0.52 -7.59
CA GLY A 41 8.10 1.61 -8.20
C GLY A 41 8.73 1.21 -9.53
N LEU A 42 9.38 0.03 -9.57
CA LEU A 42 9.94 -0.54 -10.79
C LEU A 42 8.86 -0.85 -11.83
N GLU A 43 7.73 -1.40 -11.41
CA GLU A 43 6.60 -1.66 -12.31
C GLU A 43 6.14 -0.38 -13.00
N ARG A 44 5.99 0.72 -12.25
CA ARG A 44 5.57 2.03 -12.80
C ARG A 44 6.54 2.64 -13.80
N THR A 45 7.82 2.30 -13.74
CA THR A 45 8.81 2.79 -14.71
C THR A 45 8.96 1.85 -15.89
N VAL A 46 8.89 0.54 -15.66
CA VAL A 46 9.13 -0.49 -16.67
C VAL A 46 7.88 -0.77 -17.52
N VAL A 47 6.70 -0.88 -16.91
CA VAL A 47 5.47 -1.27 -17.62
C VAL A 47 5.07 -0.26 -18.71
N PRO A 48 5.04 1.06 -18.47
CA PRO A 48 4.76 2.02 -19.53
C PRO A 48 5.81 2.02 -20.64
N LEU A 49 7.07 1.78 -20.31
CA LEU A 49 8.15 1.68 -21.28
C LEU A 49 7.92 0.49 -22.23
N ILE A 50 7.63 -0.70 -21.69
CA ILE A 50 7.26 -1.89 -22.48
C ILE A 50 6.01 -1.60 -23.33
N GLY A 51 5.00 -0.93 -22.76
CA GLY A 51 3.80 -0.50 -23.46
C GLY A 51 4.08 0.34 -24.70
N SER A 52 5.06 1.23 -24.62
CA SER A 52 5.47 2.07 -25.76
C SER A 52 6.28 1.32 -26.80
N GLU A 53 7.22 0.45 -26.40
CA GLU A 53 8.10 -0.25 -27.33
C GLU A 53 7.42 -1.43 -28.04
N GLN A 54 6.59 -2.19 -27.33
CA GLN A 54 5.98 -3.41 -27.86
C GLN A 54 4.57 -3.20 -28.42
N PHE A 55 3.78 -2.29 -27.84
CA PHE A 55 2.38 -2.08 -28.22
C PHE A 55 2.14 -0.77 -29.00
N GLY A 56 3.19 0.02 -29.25
CA GLY A 56 3.11 1.28 -29.99
C GLY A 56 2.26 2.36 -29.31
N LEU A 57 1.96 2.20 -28.01
CA LEU A 57 1.14 3.13 -27.25
C LEU A 57 1.94 4.40 -26.92
N VAL A 58 1.29 5.56 -27.05
CA VAL A 58 1.89 6.83 -26.62
C VAL A 58 2.13 6.77 -25.11
N LEU A 59 3.39 6.91 -24.70
CA LEU A 59 3.86 6.79 -23.31
C LEU A 59 3.01 7.59 -22.32
N ARG A 60 2.50 8.77 -22.73
CA ARG A 60 1.61 9.63 -21.92
C ARG A 60 0.27 8.96 -21.59
N THR A 61 -0.36 8.30 -22.55
CA THR A 61 -1.67 7.65 -22.36
C THR A 61 -1.55 6.41 -21.48
N SER A 62 -0.46 5.65 -21.65
CA SER A 62 -0.14 4.47 -20.83
C SER A 62 0.11 4.84 -19.38
N ILE A 63 0.94 5.85 -19.10
CA ILE A 63 1.19 6.34 -17.73
C ILE A 63 -0.10 6.91 -17.12
N PHE A 64 -0.88 7.67 -17.88
CA PHE A 64 -2.11 8.29 -17.37
C PHE A 64 -3.16 7.24 -16.98
N SER A 65 -3.45 6.28 -17.86
CA SER A 65 -4.38 5.18 -17.56
C SER A 65 -3.91 4.33 -16.37
N PHE A 66 -2.60 4.08 -16.27
CA PHE A 66 -2.01 3.36 -15.15
C PHE A 66 -2.19 4.10 -13.81
N ILE A 67 -1.86 5.40 -13.76
CA ILE A 67 -1.99 6.22 -12.54
C ILE A 67 -3.45 6.36 -12.12
N VAL A 68 -4.35 6.64 -13.07
CA VAL A 68 -5.78 6.83 -12.78
C VAL A 68 -6.40 5.54 -12.27
N THR A 69 -6.14 4.42 -12.94
CA THR A 69 -6.70 3.11 -12.54
C THR A 69 -6.17 2.71 -11.16
N PHE A 70 -4.85 2.73 -10.96
CA PHE A 70 -4.25 2.39 -9.68
C PHE A 70 -4.73 3.31 -8.56
N GLY A 71 -4.73 4.63 -8.80
CA GLY A 71 -5.12 5.63 -7.82
C GLY A 71 -6.59 5.50 -7.41
N LEU A 72 -7.48 5.28 -8.37
CA LEU A 72 -8.90 5.10 -8.12
C LEU A 72 -9.17 3.82 -7.33
N ILE A 73 -8.62 2.69 -7.77
CA ILE A 73 -8.82 1.41 -7.08
C ILE A 73 -8.23 1.49 -5.68
N LYS A 74 -7.01 2.01 -5.52
CA LYS A 74 -6.39 2.18 -4.21
C LYS A 74 -7.19 3.06 -3.27
N ALA A 75 -7.79 4.15 -3.77
CA ALA A 75 -8.64 5.01 -2.95
C ALA A 75 -9.84 4.24 -2.40
N LEU A 76 -10.50 3.44 -3.26
CA LEU A 76 -11.61 2.58 -2.86
C LEU A 76 -11.15 1.48 -1.90
N SER A 77 -10.09 0.74 -2.27
CA SER A 77 -9.47 -0.30 -1.45
C SER A 77 -9.15 0.21 -0.06
N ASN A 78 -8.50 1.36 0.08
CA ASN A 78 -8.18 1.95 1.39
C ASN A 78 -9.42 2.39 2.18
N LEU A 79 -10.44 2.94 1.50
CA LEU A 79 -11.69 3.33 2.16
C LEU A 79 -12.37 2.12 2.80
N PHE A 80 -12.44 1.00 2.08
CA PHE A 80 -13.06 -0.22 2.60
C PHE A 80 -12.15 -1.01 3.54
N ALA A 81 -10.83 -0.96 3.34
CA ALA A 81 -9.87 -1.73 4.13
C ALA A 81 -9.93 -1.38 5.62
N GLY A 82 -10.17 -0.12 5.99
CA GLY A 82 -10.35 0.28 7.38
C GLY A 82 -11.53 -0.42 8.04
N GLY A 83 -12.72 -0.31 7.44
CA GLY A 83 -13.93 -0.95 7.95
C GLY A 83 -13.85 -2.48 7.93
N LEU A 84 -13.18 -3.06 6.93
CA LEU A 84 -12.98 -4.49 6.82
C LEU A 84 -11.98 -5.00 7.88
N ALA A 85 -10.93 -4.23 8.17
CA ALA A 85 -9.92 -4.58 9.17
C ALA A 85 -10.48 -4.52 10.59
N ASP A 86 -11.40 -3.59 10.86
CA ASP A 86 -12.08 -3.47 12.15
C ASP A 86 -13.10 -4.62 12.36
N ARG A 87 -13.78 -5.07 11.31
CA ARG A 87 -14.75 -6.19 11.38
C ARG A 87 -14.12 -7.58 11.37
N PHE A 88 -13.16 -7.83 10.48
CA PHE A 88 -12.61 -9.17 10.24
C PHE A 88 -11.23 -9.38 10.88
N GLY A 89 -10.61 -8.32 11.39
CA GLY A 89 -9.29 -8.32 12.00
C GLY A 89 -8.18 -8.03 10.98
N ARG A 90 -7.23 -7.17 11.38
CA ARG A 90 -6.12 -6.67 10.55
C ARG A 90 -5.33 -7.77 9.82
N LYS A 91 -5.04 -8.89 10.51
CA LYS A 91 -4.27 -10.01 9.91
C LYS A 91 -5.00 -10.64 8.71
N LYS A 92 -6.32 -10.81 8.79
CA LYS A 92 -7.10 -11.44 7.70
C LYS A 92 -7.16 -10.54 6.48
N VAL A 93 -7.32 -9.23 6.68
CA VAL A 93 -7.31 -8.25 5.59
C VAL A 93 -5.94 -8.20 4.89
N LEU A 94 -4.84 -8.27 5.66
CA LEU A 94 -3.50 -8.35 5.09
C LEU A 94 -3.29 -9.63 4.25
N VAL A 95 -3.75 -10.78 4.75
CA VAL A 95 -3.65 -12.04 4.00
C VAL A 95 -4.51 -12.01 2.75
N ALA A 96 -5.73 -11.47 2.82
CA ALA A 96 -6.60 -11.31 1.66
C ALA A 96 -5.96 -10.43 0.57
N GLY A 97 -5.33 -9.31 0.96
CA GLY A 97 -4.58 -8.47 0.04
C GLY A 97 -3.44 -9.23 -0.65
N TRP A 98 -2.71 -10.06 0.09
CA TRP A 98 -1.68 -10.93 -0.50
C TRP A 98 -2.25 -11.96 -1.47
N VAL A 99 -3.40 -12.57 -1.17
CA VAL A 99 -4.07 -13.52 -2.08
C VAL A 99 -4.47 -12.83 -3.39
N VAL A 100 -4.92 -11.58 -3.34
CA VAL A 100 -5.24 -10.79 -4.54
C VAL A 100 -3.98 -10.33 -5.29
N GLY A 101 -2.88 -10.03 -4.58
CA GLY A 101 -1.63 -9.58 -5.17
C GLY A 101 -0.78 -10.68 -5.82
N VAL A 102 -0.81 -11.92 -5.32
CA VAL A 102 -0.01 -13.05 -5.85
C VAL A 102 -0.26 -13.35 -7.34
N PRO A 103 -1.50 -13.28 -7.86
CA PRO A 103 -1.77 -13.42 -9.30
C PRO A 103 -1.13 -12.37 -10.20
N VAL A 104 -0.80 -11.18 -9.68
CA VAL A 104 -0.43 -10.01 -10.50
C VAL A 104 0.84 -10.23 -11.34
N PRO A 105 1.97 -10.73 -10.80
CA PRO A 105 3.15 -11.04 -11.59
C PRO A 105 2.86 -12.03 -12.73
N PHE A 106 1.99 -13.01 -12.51
CA PHE A 106 1.62 -13.98 -13.53
C PHE A 106 0.75 -13.34 -14.63
N MET A 107 -0.17 -12.45 -14.26
CA MET A 107 -0.96 -11.70 -15.23
C MET A 107 -0.08 -10.81 -16.12
N ILE A 108 0.94 -10.17 -15.56
CA ILE A 108 1.90 -9.35 -16.33
C ILE A 108 2.78 -10.25 -17.21
N MET A 109 3.28 -11.38 -16.69
CA MET A 109 4.16 -12.30 -17.42
C MET A 109 3.49 -12.91 -18.66
N TYR A 110 2.19 -13.23 -18.58
CA TYR A 110 1.43 -13.84 -19.66
C TYR A 110 0.54 -12.85 -20.42
N ALA A 111 0.71 -11.55 -20.23
CA ALA A 111 -0.18 -10.52 -20.78
C ALA A 111 -0.22 -10.55 -22.32
N PRO A 112 -1.34 -10.93 -22.96
CA PRO A 112 -1.47 -10.90 -24.42
C PRO A 112 -1.81 -9.50 -24.97
N SER A 113 -2.27 -8.58 -24.11
CA SER A 113 -2.66 -7.22 -24.48
C SER A 113 -2.50 -6.22 -23.33
N TRP A 114 -2.51 -4.92 -23.63
CA TRP A 114 -2.38 -3.84 -22.64
C TRP A 114 -3.48 -3.85 -21.56
N GLU A 115 -4.67 -4.33 -21.88
CA GLU A 115 -5.77 -4.40 -20.91
C GLU A 115 -5.47 -5.33 -19.73
N TRP A 116 -4.70 -6.41 -19.96
CA TRP A 116 -4.26 -7.30 -18.89
C TRP A 116 -3.32 -6.61 -17.90
N ILE A 117 -2.49 -5.70 -18.40
CA ILE A 117 -1.60 -4.88 -17.59
C ILE A 117 -2.41 -3.88 -16.75
N VAL A 118 -3.43 -3.25 -17.35
CA VAL A 118 -4.34 -2.35 -16.61
C VAL A 118 -5.13 -3.11 -15.54
N ALA A 119 -5.61 -4.33 -15.84
CA ALA A 119 -6.30 -5.19 -14.89
C ALA A 119 -5.39 -5.68 -13.76
N ALA A 120 -4.15 -6.06 -14.07
CA ALA A 120 -3.15 -6.44 -13.08
C ALA A 120 -2.83 -5.27 -12.13
N ASN A 121 -2.67 -4.07 -12.69
CA ASN A 121 -2.47 -2.85 -11.92
C ASN A 121 -3.68 -2.47 -11.06
N ALA A 122 -4.91 -2.74 -11.53
CA ALA A 122 -6.11 -2.59 -10.74
C ALA A 122 -6.10 -3.53 -9.52
N LEU A 123 -5.71 -4.79 -9.68
CA LEU A 123 -5.62 -5.75 -8.56
C LEU A 123 -4.55 -5.39 -7.53
N LEU A 124 -3.50 -4.67 -7.96
CA LEU A 124 -2.44 -4.16 -7.10
C LEU A 124 -2.84 -2.94 -6.27
N GLY A 125 -3.89 -2.21 -6.67
CA GLY A 125 -4.36 -0.96 -6.06
C GLY A 125 -5.04 -1.14 -4.71
#